data_AF-B4MPL4-F1
#
_entry.id   AF-B4MPL4-F1
#
_cell.length_a   1.000
_cell.length_b   1.000
_cell.length_c   1.000
_cell.angle_alpha   90.00
_cell.angle_beta   90.00
_cell.angle_gamma   90.00
#
_symmetry.space_group_name_H-M   'P 1'
#
loop_
_entity.id
_entity.type
_entity.pdbx_description
1 polymer ?
#
loop_
_entity_poly.entity_id
_entity_poly.type
_entity_poly.pdbx_seq_one_letter_code
_entity_poly.pdbx_strand_id
1 'polypeptide(L)'
;MDYFPFPQWGDISNKTTPMADIFVFIDTYWPYYWVVDYVAYVLQNLNIHPYGSRVTIYAASDASIIVNTTDYIINVYQQWNATSHSWHPTGLNLPLILNTVSNEVEDILAADQAANNLGGRSLVALLIPSPVSFVDERDYDYCQGYLDRMSRRLPNLQFIYYGGGALVRFHDFVTNPSEDLFLMNLEQPPEKSGDPVITRIRQVPRRISNPRCDSSGYISEYGMNSLEQFGRLGSINFYRLEAFYMPRRKSMRYLEITPNSNVAFTVCFSRKIALTFRNETSRYRLDETCESTALGALSYDLTDACMDYDWEPCPPLYFSVQSQSFGDVSCTQPECQTPDEAQYTLSLNNLGCSSASVLEIASLGMILLVMVGGLFFG
;
A
#
# COMPACT_ATOMS: atom_id res chain seq x y z
N MET A 1 -2.07 -7.51 -35.74
CA MET A 1 -2.13 -6.04 -35.55
C MET A 1 -2.10 -5.86 -34.05
N ASP A 2 -0.90 -5.88 -33.48
CA ASP A 2 -0.69 -5.81 -32.03
C ASP A 2 0.10 -4.55 -31.76
N TYR A 3 -0.63 -3.51 -31.35
CA TYR A 3 -0.07 -2.29 -30.80
C TYR A 3 -0.49 -2.25 -29.33
N PHE A 4 0.11 -3.12 -28.52
CA PHE A 4 0.17 -2.89 -27.08
C PHE A 4 1.39 -1.99 -26.86
N PRO A 5 1.21 -0.69 -26.53
CA PRO A 5 2.35 0.10 -26.12
C PRO A 5 2.87 -0.52 -24.82
N PHE A 6 4.13 -0.94 -24.84
CA PHE A 6 4.90 -1.27 -23.64
C PHE A 6 4.64 -0.18 -22.61
N PRO A 7 4.16 -0.51 -21.41
CA PRO A 7 3.47 0.50 -20.66
C PRO A 7 4.56 1.25 -19.85
N GLN A 8 4.46 2.59 -19.81
CA GLN A 8 5.39 3.57 -19.21
C GLN A 8 5.75 3.37 -17.70
N TRP A 9 5.45 2.22 -17.10
CA TRP A 9 5.46 1.97 -15.65
C TRP A 9 6.86 1.74 -15.07
N GLY A 10 7.81 1.25 -15.89
CA GLY A 10 9.21 1.11 -15.48
C GLY A 10 9.89 2.45 -15.21
N ASP A 11 9.61 3.48 -16.02
CA ASP A 11 10.19 4.83 -15.88
C ASP A 11 9.66 5.55 -14.63
N ILE A 12 8.36 5.41 -14.35
CA ILE A 12 7.72 6.04 -13.18
C ILE A 12 8.26 5.46 -11.88
N SER A 13 8.43 4.13 -11.81
CA SER A 13 8.90 3.46 -10.60
C SER A 13 10.30 3.89 -10.14
N ASN A 14 11.15 4.33 -11.07
CA ASN A 14 12.47 4.87 -10.75
C ASN A 14 12.43 6.30 -10.20
N LYS A 15 11.31 7.00 -10.43
CA LYS A 15 11.05 8.34 -9.87
C LYS A 15 10.28 8.26 -8.56
N THR A 16 9.78 7.09 -8.16
CA THR A 16 9.07 6.93 -6.90
C THR A 16 10.03 6.66 -5.74
N THR A 17 9.89 7.44 -4.67
CA THR A 17 10.63 7.18 -3.44
C THR A 17 9.90 6.11 -2.60
N PRO A 18 10.48 4.92 -2.37
CA PRO A 18 9.85 3.90 -1.54
C PRO A 18 9.80 4.35 -0.08
N MET A 19 8.63 4.16 0.55
CA MET A 19 8.39 4.41 1.96
C MET A 19 7.25 3.50 2.40
N ALA A 20 7.60 2.35 2.97
CA ALA A 20 6.67 1.26 3.23
C ALA A 20 6.94 0.51 4.53
N ASP A 21 5.89 -0.08 5.07
CA ASP A 21 5.97 -1.11 6.10
C ASP A 21 5.92 -2.46 5.40
N ILE A 22 7.02 -3.19 5.48
CA ILE A 22 7.21 -4.42 4.71
C ILE A 22 7.22 -5.60 5.69
N PHE A 23 6.20 -6.46 5.61
CA PHE A 23 6.12 -7.71 6.33
C PHE A 23 6.56 -8.84 5.43
N VAL A 24 7.76 -9.37 5.65
CA VAL A 24 8.32 -10.46 4.85
C VAL A 24 8.01 -11.79 5.52
N PHE A 25 7.38 -12.71 4.80
CA PHE A 25 7.12 -14.07 5.28
C PHE A 25 7.93 -15.06 4.45
N ILE A 26 8.91 -15.72 5.07
CA ILE A 26 9.87 -16.57 4.38
C ILE A 26 9.62 -18.03 4.72
N ASP A 27 9.38 -18.85 3.70
CA ASP A 27 9.37 -20.31 3.87
C ASP A 27 10.81 -20.81 4.07
N THR A 28 11.13 -21.26 5.28
CA THR A 28 12.46 -21.76 5.65
C THR A 28 12.78 -23.15 5.08
N TYR A 29 11.89 -23.71 4.26
CA TYR A 29 12.25 -24.81 3.36
C TYR A 29 13.33 -24.37 2.36
N TRP A 30 13.36 -23.10 1.97
CA TRP A 30 14.48 -22.55 1.21
C TRP A 30 15.78 -22.68 2.01
N PRO A 31 16.86 -23.23 1.45
CA PRO A 31 18.17 -23.12 2.07
C PRO A 31 18.57 -21.64 2.23
N TYR A 32 19.02 -21.23 3.42
CA TYR A 32 19.40 -19.85 3.72
C TYR A 32 20.28 -19.21 2.63
N TYR A 33 21.34 -19.91 2.22
CA TYR A 33 22.30 -19.43 1.22
C TYR A 33 21.72 -19.21 -0.18
N TRP A 34 20.55 -19.76 -0.48
CA TRP A 34 19.89 -19.56 -1.77
C TRP A 34 18.95 -18.37 -1.74
N VAL A 35 18.27 -18.13 -0.62
CA VAL A 35 17.22 -17.12 -0.54
C VAL A 35 17.73 -15.77 -0.03
N VAL A 36 18.76 -15.77 0.82
CA VAL A 36 19.22 -14.56 1.51
C VAL A 36 19.59 -13.45 0.53
N ASP A 37 20.35 -13.74 -0.54
CA ASP A 37 20.81 -12.73 -1.48
C ASP A 37 19.67 -12.09 -2.27
N TYR A 38 18.64 -12.86 -2.63
CA TYR A 38 17.46 -12.36 -3.36
C TYR A 38 16.60 -11.45 -2.49
N VAL A 39 16.35 -11.86 -1.24
CA VAL A 39 15.57 -11.06 -0.29
C VAL A 39 16.33 -9.82 0.14
N ALA A 40 17.62 -9.98 0.44
CA ALA A 40 18.52 -8.88 0.74
C ALA A 40 18.56 -7.85 -0.38
N TYR A 41 18.68 -8.29 -1.63
CA TYR A 41 18.68 -7.40 -2.79
C TYR A 41 17.40 -6.56 -2.88
N VAL A 42 16.23 -7.18 -2.69
CA VAL A 42 14.95 -6.45 -2.66
C VAL A 42 14.95 -5.43 -1.51
N LEU A 43 15.25 -5.85 -0.28
CA LEU A 43 15.19 -4.98 0.89
C LEU A 43 16.19 -3.81 0.82
N GLN A 44 17.41 -4.04 0.33
CA GLN A 44 18.42 -3.00 0.13
C GLN A 44 17.94 -1.87 -0.80
N ASN A 45 17.08 -2.20 -1.76
CA ASN A 45 16.56 -1.26 -2.76
C ASN A 45 15.21 -0.61 -2.39
N LEU A 46 14.72 -0.86 -1.18
CA LEU A 46 13.45 -0.35 -0.64
C LEU A 46 13.62 0.72 0.44
N ASN A 47 14.83 1.26 0.60
CA ASN A 47 15.10 2.40 1.48
C ASN A 47 14.72 2.13 2.95
N ILE A 48 15.22 1.01 3.50
CA ILE A 48 15.05 0.69 4.93
C ILE A 48 15.86 1.71 5.75
N HIS A 49 15.15 2.68 6.33
CA HIS A 49 15.70 3.85 7.02
C HIS A 49 14.66 4.41 8.02
N PRO A 50 15.04 5.05 9.14
CA PRO A 50 14.09 5.62 10.11
C PRO A 50 12.99 6.52 9.51
N TYR A 51 13.35 7.28 8.48
CA TYR A 51 12.46 8.18 7.75
C TYR A 51 11.98 7.63 6.40
N GLY A 52 12.25 6.36 6.13
CA GLY A 52 11.85 5.65 4.92
C GLY A 52 10.98 4.45 5.27
N SER A 53 11.38 3.29 4.77
CA SER A 53 10.71 2.02 4.98
C SER A 53 11.19 1.32 6.26
N ARG A 54 10.32 0.47 6.82
CA ARG A 54 10.63 -0.46 7.90
C ARG A 54 10.32 -1.89 7.47
N VAL A 55 11.04 -2.85 8.02
CA VAL A 55 10.89 -4.26 7.67
C VAL A 55 10.80 -5.13 8.91
N THR A 56 9.94 -6.14 8.84
CA THR A 56 9.87 -7.24 9.81
C THR A 56 9.89 -8.54 9.03
N ILE A 57 10.67 -9.52 9.50
CA ILE A 57 10.80 -10.82 8.82
C ILE A 57 10.24 -11.91 9.73
N TYR A 58 9.35 -12.71 9.18
CA TYR A 58 8.67 -13.82 9.82
C TYR A 58 8.99 -15.13 9.11
N ALA A 59 8.95 -16.23 9.85
CA ALA A 59 8.87 -17.56 9.28
C ALA A 59 7.45 -17.81 8.74
N ALA A 60 7.33 -18.33 7.52
CA ALA A 60 6.05 -18.47 6.85
C ALA A 60 5.17 -19.63 7.40
N SER A 61 5.75 -20.54 8.18
CA SER A 61 5.10 -21.75 8.70
C SER A 61 4.32 -21.51 10.00
N ASP A 62 4.88 -20.70 10.90
CA ASP A 62 4.34 -20.44 12.24
C ASP A 62 4.23 -18.94 12.57
N ALA A 63 4.56 -18.07 11.61
CA ALA A 63 4.57 -16.61 11.76
C ALA A 63 5.43 -16.12 12.94
N SER A 64 6.41 -16.91 13.38
CA SER A 64 7.38 -16.47 14.38
C SER A 64 8.36 -15.46 13.78
N ILE A 65 8.76 -14.48 14.60
CA ILE A 65 9.65 -13.40 14.15
C ILE A 65 11.07 -13.94 14.00
N ILE A 66 11.64 -13.79 12.80
CA ILE A 66 13.06 -14.01 12.50
C ILE A 66 13.85 -12.72 12.75
N VAL A 67 13.31 -11.58 12.29
CA VAL A 67 13.88 -10.25 12.46
C VAL A 67 12.80 -9.31 12.98
N ASN A 68 13.04 -8.73 14.15
CA ASN A 68 12.14 -7.73 14.72
C ASN A 68 12.02 -6.51 13.80
N THR A 69 10.90 -5.79 13.91
CA THR A 69 10.67 -4.56 13.15
C THR A 69 11.86 -3.62 13.28
N THR A 70 12.49 -3.33 12.14
CA THR A 70 13.69 -2.51 12.07
C THR A 70 13.62 -1.56 10.89
N ASP A 71 14.16 -0.37 11.10
CA ASP A 71 14.39 0.68 10.12
C ASP A 71 15.88 0.75 9.72
N TYR A 72 16.70 -0.19 10.17
CA TYR A 72 18.08 -0.35 9.76
C TYR A 72 18.31 -1.69 9.06
N ILE A 73 18.75 -1.65 7.79
CA ILE A 73 19.04 -2.85 7.00
C ILE A 73 20.13 -3.73 7.62
N ILE A 74 21.09 -3.14 8.35
CA ILE A 74 22.16 -3.90 9.02
C ILE A 74 21.61 -4.87 10.08
N ASN A 75 20.52 -4.51 10.75
CA ASN A 75 19.90 -5.36 11.76
C ASN A 75 19.29 -6.62 11.13
N VAL A 76 18.86 -6.54 9.87
CA VAL A 76 18.40 -7.72 9.11
C VAL A 76 19.52 -8.73 8.96
N TYR A 77 20.72 -8.31 8.54
CA TYR A 77 21.86 -9.22 8.41
C TYR A 77 22.36 -9.77 9.75
N GLN A 78 22.23 -9.00 10.82
CA GLN A 78 22.65 -9.45 12.16
C GLN A 78 21.70 -10.51 12.73
N GLN A 79 20.39 -10.31 12.58
CA GLN A 79 19.37 -11.19 13.14
C GLN A 79 19.07 -12.40 12.24
N TRP A 80 19.14 -12.23 10.91
CA TRP A 80 18.86 -13.29 9.95
C TRP A 80 20.14 -13.92 9.37
N ASN A 81 20.51 -15.06 9.94
CA ASN A 81 21.66 -15.87 9.52
C ASN A 81 21.25 -17.34 9.35
N ALA A 82 22.16 -18.18 8.85
CA ALA A 82 21.87 -19.60 8.62
C ALA A 82 21.38 -20.33 9.88
N THR A 83 21.87 -19.95 11.06
CA THR A 83 21.47 -20.56 12.33
C THR A 83 20.05 -20.16 12.69
N SER A 84 19.77 -18.85 12.75
CA SER A 84 18.41 -18.36 13.07
C SER A 84 17.39 -18.86 12.04
N HIS A 85 17.73 -18.84 10.75
CA HIS A 85 16.89 -19.39 9.69
C HIS A 85 16.50 -20.86 9.94
N SER A 86 17.46 -21.71 10.33
CA SER A 86 17.20 -23.14 10.55
C SER A 86 16.42 -23.47 11.84
N TRP A 87 16.29 -22.53 12.77
CA TRP A 87 15.50 -22.74 14.00
C TRP A 87 14.00 -22.69 13.78
N HIS A 88 13.55 -22.09 12.68
CA HIS A 88 12.13 -21.96 12.37
C HIS A 88 11.63 -23.14 11.52
N PRO A 89 10.41 -23.62 11.78
CA PRO A 89 9.84 -24.76 11.05
C PRO A 89 9.68 -24.43 9.56
N THR A 90 9.87 -25.42 8.69
CA THR A 90 9.70 -25.26 7.24
C THR A 90 8.22 -25.31 6.85
N GLY A 91 7.87 -24.65 5.75
CA GLY A 91 6.54 -24.70 5.16
C GLY A 91 5.85 -23.33 5.09
N LEU A 92 4.61 -23.35 4.62
CA LEU A 92 3.76 -22.17 4.44
C LEU A 92 2.42 -22.40 5.14
N ASN A 93 2.05 -21.46 6.02
CA ASN A 93 0.75 -21.44 6.68
C ASN A 93 0.06 -20.11 6.38
N LEU A 94 -0.64 -20.05 5.25
CA LEU A 94 -1.32 -18.84 4.82
C LEU A 94 -2.37 -18.34 5.83
N PRO A 95 -3.24 -19.19 6.43
CA PRO A 95 -4.18 -18.74 7.46
C PRO A 95 -3.52 -17.93 8.59
N LEU A 96 -2.38 -18.41 9.08
CA LEU A 96 -1.65 -17.78 10.16
C LEU A 96 -0.93 -16.51 9.72
N ILE A 97 -0.35 -16.49 8.51
CA ILE A 97 0.24 -15.30 7.90
C ILE A 97 -0.81 -14.19 7.80
N LEU A 98 -1.99 -14.50 7.26
CA LEU A 98 -3.08 -13.55 7.08
C LEU A 98 -3.53 -12.96 8.41
N ASN A 99 -3.68 -13.80 9.45
CA ASN A 99 -4.04 -13.32 10.78
C ASN A 99 -2.93 -12.41 11.37
N THR A 100 -1.67 -12.82 11.24
CA THR A 100 -0.53 -12.08 11.77
C THR A 100 -0.40 -10.71 11.13
N VAL A 101 -0.39 -10.64 9.80
CA VAL A 101 -0.27 -9.35 9.10
C VAL A 101 -1.46 -8.43 9.36
N SER A 102 -2.65 -9.00 9.54
CA SER A 102 -3.83 -8.22 9.91
C SER A 102 -3.63 -7.52 11.26
N ASN A 103 -3.18 -8.27 12.28
CA ASN A 103 -2.95 -7.73 13.62
C ASN A 103 -1.85 -6.66 13.60
N GLU A 104 -0.74 -6.91 12.92
CA GLU A 104 0.37 -5.94 12.79
C GLU A 104 -0.08 -4.64 12.12
N VAL A 105 -0.90 -4.74 11.07
CA VAL A 105 -1.45 -3.55 10.39
C VAL A 105 -2.42 -2.81 11.30
N GLU A 106 -3.26 -3.51 12.05
CA GLU A 106 -4.18 -2.90 13.01
C GLU A 106 -3.43 -2.17 14.13
N ASP A 107 -2.34 -2.74 14.63
CA ASP A 107 -1.48 -2.11 15.64
C ASP A 107 -0.82 -0.84 15.09
N ILE A 108 -0.38 -0.84 13.83
CA ILE A 108 0.12 0.36 13.16
C ILE A 108 -0.97 1.43 13.04
N LEU A 109 -2.18 1.05 12.63
CA LEU A 109 -3.29 1.99 12.51
C LEU A 109 -3.67 2.58 13.88
N ALA A 110 -3.65 1.78 14.94
CA ALA A 110 -3.89 2.24 16.30
C ALA A 110 -2.78 3.17 16.80
N ALA A 111 -1.52 2.89 16.48
CA ALA A 111 -0.39 3.76 16.79
C ALA A 111 -0.47 5.09 16.03
N ASP A 112 -0.80 5.06 14.74
CA ASP A 112 -1.05 6.25 13.93
C ASP A 112 -2.17 7.10 14.53
N GLN A 113 -3.27 6.47 14.95
CA GLN A 113 -4.38 7.11 15.64
C GLN A 113 -3.92 7.81 16.93
N ALA A 114 -3.20 7.09 17.80
CA ALA A 114 -2.71 7.59 19.08
C ALA A 114 -1.70 8.75 18.92
N ALA A 115 -0.90 8.73 17.85
CA ALA A 115 0.06 9.78 17.52
C ALA A 115 -0.55 10.92 16.68
N ASN A 116 -1.85 10.86 16.35
CA ASN A 116 -2.53 11.80 15.47
C ASN A 116 -1.89 11.92 14.06
N ASN A 117 -1.33 10.81 13.57
CA ASN A 117 -0.57 10.70 12.34
C ASN A 117 -1.45 10.30 11.14
N LEU A 118 -1.32 11.00 10.02
CA LEU A 118 -2.04 10.68 8.77
C LEU A 118 -1.54 9.39 8.07
N GLY A 119 -0.49 8.76 8.59
CA GLY A 119 0.15 7.59 8.00
C GLY A 119 1.30 8.02 7.10
N GLY A 120 1.22 7.73 5.80
CA GLY A 120 2.24 8.09 4.81
C GLY A 120 3.23 6.99 4.44
N ARG A 121 3.03 5.76 4.94
CA ARG A 121 3.75 4.57 4.49
C ARG A 121 2.81 3.64 3.73
N SER A 122 3.31 2.99 2.69
CA SER A 122 2.62 1.90 2.01
C SER A 122 2.62 0.64 2.91
N LEU A 123 1.65 -0.26 2.77
CA LEU A 123 1.66 -1.54 3.48
C LEU A 123 1.87 -2.68 2.51
N VAL A 124 2.89 -3.50 2.75
CA VAL A 124 3.22 -4.61 1.87
C VAL A 124 3.44 -5.89 2.68
N ALA A 125 2.71 -6.93 2.33
CA ALA A 125 3.01 -8.30 2.72
C ALA A 125 3.77 -8.98 1.59
N LEU A 126 5.08 -9.21 1.78
CA LEU A 126 5.94 -9.90 0.82
C LEU A 126 6.09 -11.37 1.24
N LEU A 127 5.43 -12.27 0.52
CA LEU A 127 5.47 -13.70 0.79
C LEU A 127 6.53 -14.36 -0.09
N ILE A 128 7.35 -15.21 0.51
CA ILE A 128 8.47 -15.88 -0.14
C ILE A 128 8.29 -17.39 -0.03
N PRO A 129 7.32 -17.96 -0.76
CA PRO A 129 7.09 -19.40 -0.75
C PRO A 129 8.25 -20.14 -1.42
N SER A 130 8.53 -21.33 -0.92
CA SER A 130 9.43 -22.30 -1.55
C SER A 130 8.79 -22.96 -2.78
N PRO A 131 9.58 -23.63 -3.64
CA PRO A 131 9.05 -24.31 -4.82
C PRO A 131 8.04 -25.41 -4.49
N VAL A 132 8.03 -25.89 -3.24
CA VAL A 132 7.13 -26.94 -2.76
C VAL A 132 5.99 -26.40 -1.90
N SER A 133 5.96 -25.11 -1.54
CA SER A 133 4.85 -24.54 -0.78
C SER A 133 3.54 -24.63 -1.56
N PHE A 134 2.44 -24.84 -0.86
CA PHE A 134 1.08 -24.75 -1.37
C PHE A 134 0.14 -24.40 -0.19
N VAL A 135 -1.07 -23.96 -0.50
CA VAL A 135 -2.14 -23.80 0.49
C VAL A 135 -2.91 -25.11 0.55
N ASP A 136 -3.05 -25.70 1.74
CA ASP A 136 -3.81 -26.94 1.94
C ASP A 136 -5.26 -26.75 1.48
N GLU A 137 -5.83 -27.76 0.81
CA GLU A 137 -7.20 -27.71 0.30
C GLU A 137 -8.22 -27.43 1.42
N ARG A 138 -7.94 -27.87 2.64
CA ARG A 138 -8.79 -27.63 3.82
C ARG A 138 -8.84 -26.16 4.23
N ASP A 139 -7.80 -25.40 3.90
CA ASP A 139 -7.65 -23.98 4.25
C ASP A 139 -7.97 -23.04 3.09
N TYR A 140 -8.18 -23.57 1.88
CA TYR A 140 -8.38 -22.79 0.66
C TYR A 140 -9.56 -21.81 0.76
N ASP A 141 -10.76 -22.32 1.06
CA ASP A 141 -11.99 -21.52 1.16
C ASP A 141 -11.91 -20.50 2.30
N TYR A 142 -11.27 -20.89 3.40
CA TYR A 142 -11.02 -19.99 4.53
C TYR A 142 -10.13 -18.81 4.12
N CYS A 143 -9.00 -19.09 3.46
CA CYS A 143 -8.05 -18.06 3.02
C CYS A 143 -8.67 -17.12 1.99
N GLN A 144 -9.41 -17.65 1.01
CA GLN A 144 -10.14 -16.87 0.02
C GLN A 144 -11.11 -15.89 0.70
N GLY A 145 -12.00 -16.41 1.57
CA GLY A 145 -12.97 -15.59 2.27
C GLY A 145 -12.32 -14.59 3.24
N TYR A 146 -11.19 -14.95 3.86
CA TYR A 146 -10.47 -14.06 4.77
C TYR A 146 -9.77 -12.92 4.02
N LEU A 147 -9.14 -13.20 2.88
CA LEU A 147 -8.55 -12.18 2.00
C LEU A 147 -9.60 -11.20 1.45
N ASP A 148 -10.77 -11.69 1.05
CA ASP A 148 -11.87 -10.83 0.59
C ASP A 148 -12.42 -9.91 1.70
N ARG A 149 -12.52 -10.40 2.94
CA ARG A 149 -12.88 -9.54 4.08
C ARG A 149 -11.75 -8.56 4.41
N MET A 150 -10.51 -9.02 4.33
CA MET A 150 -9.34 -8.20 4.62
C MET A 150 -9.17 -7.09 3.60
N SER A 151 -9.37 -7.35 2.30
CA SER A 151 -9.24 -6.31 1.25
C SER A 151 -10.27 -5.19 1.43
N ARG A 152 -11.45 -5.49 1.99
CA ARG A 152 -12.48 -4.50 2.32
C ARG A 152 -12.13 -3.68 3.56
N ARG A 153 -11.50 -4.29 4.57
CA ARG A 153 -11.16 -3.63 5.84
C ARG A 153 -9.82 -2.90 5.80
N LEU A 154 -8.84 -3.50 5.13
CA LEU A 154 -7.46 -3.05 4.98
C LEU A 154 -7.11 -2.92 3.48
N PRO A 155 -7.83 -2.07 2.72
CA PRO A 155 -7.67 -1.94 1.28
C PRO A 155 -6.30 -1.43 0.81
N ASN A 156 -5.48 -0.94 1.74
CA ASN A 156 -4.13 -0.44 1.48
C ASN A 156 -3.04 -1.51 1.69
N LEU A 157 -3.38 -2.70 2.21
CA LEU A 157 -2.44 -3.81 2.36
C LEU A 157 -2.32 -4.57 1.04
N GLN A 158 -1.12 -4.55 0.46
CA GLN A 158 -0.83 -5.27 -0.78
C GLN A 158 -0.09 -6.57 -0.49
N PHE A 159 -0.63 -7.69 -0.98
CA PHE A 159 0.06 -8.97 -0.99
C PHE A 159 0.88 -9.11 -2.26
N ILE A 160 2.15 -9.46 -2.13
CA ILE A 160 3.09 -9.71 -3.22
C ILE A 160 3.79 -11.04 -2.93
N TYR A 161 3.83 -11.93 -3.91
CA TYR A 161 4.49 -13.22 -3.80
C TYR A 161 5.76 -13.19 -4.63
N TYR A 162 6.88 -13.52 -3.99
CA TYR A 162 8.18 -13.63 -4.62
C TYR A 162 8.80 -14.98 -4.27
N GLY A 163 8.58 -16.00 -5.11
CA GLY A 163 8.90 -17.37 -4.73
C GLY A 163 9.25 -18.28 -5.90
N GLY A 164 9.56 -19.53 -5.57
CA GLY A 164 10.04 -20.51 -6.55
C GLY A 164 8.94 -21.40 -7.13
N GLY A 165 9.27 -22.08 -8.23
CA GLY A 165 8.38 -23.07 -8.84
C GLY A 165 7.12 -22.47 -9.46
N ALA A 166 6.01 -23.23 -9.42
CA ALA A 166 4.76 -22.83 -10.06
C ALA A 166 3.96 -21.86 -9.18
N LEU A 167 4.20 -20.55 -9.32
CA LEU A 167 3.49 -19.51 -8.55
C LEU A 167 2.00 -19.38 -8.91
N VAL A 168 1.56 -19.97 -10.02
CA VAL A 168 0.14 -20.00 -10.42
C VAL A 168 -0.77 -20.57 -9.33
N ARG A 169 -0.26 -21.41 -8.42
CA ARG A 169 -1.02 -21.92 -7.28
C ARG A 169 -1.41 -20.85 -6.26
N PHE A 170 -0.82 -19.65 -6.34
CA PHE A 170 -1.13 -18.50 -5.50
C PHE A 170 -1.98 -17.44 -6.22
N HIS A 171 -2.41 -17.72 -7.46
CA HIS A 171 -3.22 -16.82 -8.29
C HIS A 171 -4.44 -16.29 -7.55
N ASP A 172 -5.14 -17.15 -6.81
CA ASP A 172 -6.38 -16.73 -6.16
C ASP A 172 -6.12 -15.95 -4.86
N PHE A 173 -4.89 -15.93 -4.34
CA PHE A 173 -4.55 -15.29 -3.07
C PHE A 173 -3.90 -13.91 -3.23
N VAL A 174 -4.05 -13.29 -4.40
CA VAL A 174 -3.58 -11.93 -4.71
C VAL A 174 -4.67 -11.14 -5.43
N THR A 175 -4.61 -9.82 -5.34
CA THR A 175 -5.58 -8.94 -6.00
C THR A 175 -5.35 -8.89 -7.51
N ASN A 176 -4.10 -8.79 -7.97
CA ASN A 176 -3.76 -8.82 -9.39
C ASN A 176 -2.64 -9.85 -9.68
N PRO A 177 -2.97 -11.06 -10.11
CA PRO A 177 -2.00 -12.11 -10.39
C PRO A 177 -0.92 -11.76 -11.41
N SER A 178 -1.22 -10.84 -12.33
CA SER A 178 -0.27 -10.38 -13.35
C SER A 178 0.76 -9.38 -12.82
N GLU A 179 0.49 -8.75 -11.68
CA GLU A 179 1.32 -7.69 -11.09
C GLU A 179 1.88 -8.07 -9.71
N ASP A 180 1.35 -9.11 -9.06
CA ASP A 180 1.67 -9.45 -7.67
C ASP A 180 2.38 -10.80 -7.51
N LEU A 181 2.61 -11.55 -8.60
CA LEU A 181 3.30 -12.84 -8.58
C LEU A 181 4.64 -12.75 -9.34
N PHE A 182 5.75 -12.96 -8.64
CA PHE A 182 7.09 -12.83 -9.18
C PHE A 182 7.91 -14.10 -8.94
N LEU A 183 8.46 -14.66 -10.02
CA LEU A 183 9.32 -15.84 -9.94
C LEU A 183 10.70 -15.48 -9.40
N MET A 184 11.10 -16.12 -8.31
CA MET A 184 12.48 -16.16 -7.85
C MET A 184 13.24 -17.24 -8.63
N ASN A 185 14.06 -16.81 -9.60
CA ASN A 185 14.87 -17.72 -10.40
C ASN A 185 16.31 -17.79 -9.86
N LEU A 186 16.65 -18.90 -9.20
CA LEU A 186 17.98 -19.14 -8.64
C LEU A 186 19.10 -19.31 -9.69
N GLU A 187 18.75 -19.50 -10.97
CA GLU A 187 19.72 -19.58 -12.06
C GLU A 187 20.10 -18.19 -12.61
N GLN A 188 19.39 -17.15 -12.18
CA GLN A 188 19.62 -15.77 -12.58
C GLN A 188 20.12 -14.95 -11.41
N PRO A 189 20.93 -13.91 -11.65
CA PRO A 189 21.42 -13.08 -10.56
C PRO A 189 20.24 -12.34 -9.88
N PRO A 190 20.35 -12.01 -8.57
CA PRO A 190 19.27 -11.40 -7.78
C PRO A 190 18.60 -10.20 -8.43
N GLU A 191 19.35 -9.36 -9.15
CA GLU A 191 18.88 -8.18 -9.87
C GLU A 191 17.73 -8.51 -10.83
N LYS A 192 17.91 -9.55 -11.66
CA LYS A 192 16.92 -9.89 -12.68
C LYS A 192 15.60 -10.39 -12.09
N SER A 193 15.67 -11.07 -10.96
CA SER A 193 14.48 -11.62 -10.29
C SER A 193 13.86 -10.61 -9.32
N GLY A 194 14.66 -9.73 -8.71
CA GLY A 194 14.25 -8.79 -7.67
C GLY A 194 13.78 -7.43 -8.20
N ASP A 195 14.32 -6.94 -9.32
CA ASP A 195 13.93 -5.64 -9.89
C ASP A 195 12.41 -5.52 -10.15
N PRO A 196 11.71 -6.55 -10.68
CA PRO A 196 10.26 -6.50 -10.83
C PRO A 196 9.52 -6.36 -9.49
N VAL A 197 10.00 -7.02 -8.44
CA VAL A 197 9.42 -6.96 -7.08
C VAL A 197 9.61 -5.57 -6.49
N ILE A 198 10.83 -5.02 -6.59
CA ILE A 198 11.15 -3.66 -6.14
C ILE A 198 10.26 -2.65 -6.88
N THR A 199 10.14 -2.80 -8.19
CA THR A 199 9.30 -1.96 -9.06
C THR A 199 7.85 -2.00 -8.59
N ARG A 200 7.30 -3.19 -8.33
CA ARG A 200 5.92 -3.34 -7.85
C ARG A 200 5.71 -2.71 -6.48
N ILE A 201 6.63 -2.91 -5.54
CA ILE A 201 6.53 -2.31 -4.20
C ILE A 201 6.57 -0.78 -4.28
N ARG A 202 7.42 -0.20 -5.14
CA ARG A 202 7.44 1.25 -5.41
C ARG A 202 6.14 1.77 -6.03
N GLN A 203 5.35 0.91 -6.66
CA GLN A 203 4.05 1.26 -7.24
C GLN A 203 2.90 1.11 -6.24
N VAL A 204 3.13 0.59 -5.03
CA VAL A 204 2.09 0.56 -3.99
C VAL A 204 1.94 1.97 -3.40
N PRO A 205 0.79 2.64 -3.56
CA PRO A 205 0.61 3.99 -3.04
C PRO A 205 0.72 4.05 -1.51
N ARG A 206 1.24 5.15 -0.99
CA ARG A 206 1.29 5.42 0.44
C ARG A 206 -0.13 5.60 0.97
N ARG A 207 -0.44 4.95 2.09
CA ARG A 207 -1.75 5.12 2.73
C ARG A 207 -1.84 6.51 3.35
N ILE A 208 -2.97 7.17 3.12
CA ILE A 208 -3.41 8.31 3.90
C ILE A 208 -4.67 7.92 4.68
N SER A 209 -4.60 8.07 6.00
CA SER A 209 -5.67 7.74 6.95
C SER A 209 -6.13 8.95 7.76
N ASN A 210 -7.36 8.90 8.25
CA ASN A 210 -7.85 9.85 9.25
C ASN A 210 -7.54 9.30 10.66
N PRO A 211 -6.53 9.83 11.38
CA PRO A 211 -6.19 9.37 12.72
C PRO A 211 -7.23 9.74 13.77
N ARG A 212 -8.27 10.50 13.41
CA ARG A 212 -9.39 10.79 14.33
C ARG A 212 -10.47 9.72 14.28
N CYS A 213 -10.32 8.76 13.37
CA CYS A 213 -11.18 7.59 13.25
C CYS A 213 -10.80 6.55 14.30
N ASP A 214 -11.73 6.18 15.16
CA ASP A 214 -11.54 4.99 15.99
C ASP A 214 -11.88 3.71 15.22
N SER A 215 -11.54 2.56 15.81
CA SER A 215 -11.80 1.24 15.25
C SER A 215 -13.29 0.93 15.07
N SER A 216 -14.19 1.68 15.74
CA SER A 216 -15.63 1.58 15.58
C SER A 216 -16.20 2.49 14.47
N GLY A 217 -15.34 3.29 13.84
CA GLY A 217 -15.74 4.27 12.82
C GLY A 217 -16.34 5.54 13.38
N TYR A 218 -16.13 5.82 14.67
CA TYR A 218 -16.58 7.03 15.35
C TYR A 218 -15.46 8.09 15.39
N ILE A 219 -15.87 9.36 15.40
CA ILE A 219 -14.99 10.53 15.52
C ILE A 219 -15.47 11.35 16.71
N SER A 220 -14.59 11.59 17.67
CA SER A 220 -14.84 12.47 18.82
C SER A 220 -14.71 13.95 18.46
N GLU A 221 -13.77 14.31 17.58
CA GLU A 221 -13.48 15.68 17.20
C GLU A 221 -13.07 15.81 15.73
N TYR A 222 -13.60 16.83 15.04
CA TYR A 222 -13.20 17.18 13.67
C TYR A 222 -12.15 18.28 13.67
N GLY A 223 -11.30 18.28 12.65
CA GLY A 223 -10.30 19.33 12.46
C GLY A 223 -9.27 18.96 11.42
N MET A 224 -8.13 19.64 11.52
CA MET A 224 -7.02 19.52 10.60
C MET A 224 -5.96 18.57 11.15
N ASN A 225 -5.44 17.73 10.26
CA ASN A 225 -4.27 16.90 10.47
C ASN A 225 -3.30 17.17 9.34
N SER A 226 -2.02 17.13 9.63
CA SER A 226 -0.98 17.37 8.63
C SER A 226 0.16 16.36 8.76
N LEU A 227 0.81 16.09 7.64
CA LEU A 227 1.96 15.22 7.52
C LEU A 227 2.97 15.90 6.61
N GLU A 228 4.17 16.12 7.12
CA GLU A 228 5.28 16.58 6.30
C GLU A 228 5.83 15.43 5.48
N GLN A 229 6.15 15.72 4.22
CA GLN A 229 6.66 14.74 3.27
C GLN A 229 7.82 15.34 2.50
N PHE A 230 8.71 14.42 2.10
CA PHE A 230 9.97 14.73 1.46
C PHE A 230 10.07 13.96 0.14
N GLY A 231 10.80 14.53 -0.81
CA GLY A 231 11.14 13.86 -2.05
C GLY A 231 12.24 14.61 -2.79
N ARG A 232 13.16 13.86 -3.40
CA ARG A 232 14.20 14.41 -4.28
C ARG A 232 13.58 15.16 -5.46
N LEU A 233 14.29 16.14 -6.01
CA LEU A 233 13.85 16.79 -7.24
C LEU A 233 13.56 15.79 -8.36
N GLY A 234 12.44 15.99 -9.07
CA GLY A 234 11.95 15.12 -10.14
C GLY A 234 11.33 13.80 -9.66
N SER A 235 11.27 13.56 -8.35
CA SER A 235 10.59 12.40 -7.77
C SER A 235 9.08 12.59 -7.69
N ILE A 236 8.36 11.48 -7.60
CA ILE A 236 6.90 11.40 -7.48
C ILE A 236 6.57 10.56 -6.25
N ASN A 237 5.71 11.06 -5.37
CA ASN A 237 5.12 10.24 -4.30
C ASN A 237 3.65 9.98 -4.62
N PHE A 238 3.25 8.70 -4.61
CA PHE A 238 1.87 8.28 -4.85
C PHE A 238 1.16 8.01 -3.53
N TYR A 239 -0.09 8.41 -3.46
CA TYR A 239 -0.92 8.31 -2.27
C TYR A 239 -2.30 7.76 -2.59
N ARG A 240 -2.89 7.11 -1.60
CA ARG A 240 -4.26 6.62 -1.63
C ARG A 240 -5.00 7.09 -0.37
N LEU A 241 -6.09 7.82 -0.57
CA LEU A 241 -7.05 8.18 0.46
C LEU A 241 -8.33 7.38 0.25
N GLU A 242 -8.69 6.58 1.23
CA GLU A 242 -9.85 5.69 1.12
C GLU A 242 -11.19 6.40 1.24
N ALA A 243 -12.18 5.88 0.52
CA ALA A 243 -13.54 6.45 0.49
C ALA A 243 -14.24 6.41 1.86
N PHE A 244 -13.89 5.47 2.74
CA PHE A 244 -14.48 5.39 4.08
C PHE A 244 -14.16 6.60 4.98
N TYR A 245 -13.17 7.41 4.62
CA TYR A 245 -12.88 8.69 5.27
C TYR A 245 -13.66 9.88 4.67
N MET A 246 -14.43 9.64 3.62
CA MET A 246 -15.23 10.63 2.93
C MET A 246 -16.74 10.28 2.93
N PRO A 247 -17.32 9.82 4.05
CA PRO A 247 -18.72 9.43 4.08
C PRO A 247 -19.60 10.66 3.99
N ARG A 248 -20.61 10.58 3.11
CA ARG A 248 -21.66 11.58 2.91
C ARG A 248 -21.11 12.99 2.61
N ARG A 249 -22.03 13.90 2.30
CA ARG A 249 -21.72 15.31 2.13
C ARG A 249 -21.31 15.94 3.46
N LYS A 250 -20.18 16.67 3.47
CA LYS A 250 -19.77 17.47 4.64
C LYS A 250 -18.99 18.70 4.23
N SER A 251 -19.39 19.86 4.72
CA SER A 251 -18.74 21.14 4.40
C SER A 251 -17.30 21.21 4.93
N MET A 252 -16.49 22.06 4.28
CA MET A 252 -15.12 22.37 4.67
C MET A 252 -14.22 21.13 4.72
N ARG A 253 -14.49 20.11 3.89
CA ARG A 253 -13.65 18.93 3.76
C ARG A 253 -12.75 19.09 2.55
N TYR A 254 -11.44 19.12 2.77
CA TYR A 254 -10.48 19.30 1.68
C TYR A 254 -9.15 18.63 2.00
N LEU A 255 -8.40 18.35 0.93
CA LEU A 255 -7.01 17.96 0.96
C LEU A 255 -6.19 19.14 0.46
N GLU A 256 -5.19 19.55 1.24
CA GLU A 256 -4.30 20.65 0.88
C GLU A 256 -2.85 20.17 0.78
N ILE A 257 -2.17 20.59 -0.28
CA ILE A 257 -0.72 20.40 -0.46
C ILE A 257 -0.06 21.78 -0.43
N THR A 258 0.77 22.00 0.58
CA THR A 258 1.49 23.25 0.79
C THR A 258 2.98 23.05 0.52
N PRO A 259 3.60 23.75 -0.45
CA PRO A 259 5.04 23.70 -0.65
C PRO A 259 5.76 24.36 0.53
N ASN A 260 6.73 23.66 1.15
CA ASN A 260 7.57 24.22 2.21
C ASN A 260 8.93 24.68 1.65
N SER A 261 9.37 24.06 0.55
CA SER A 261 10.57 24.46 -0.18
C SER A 261 10.25 25.47 -1.29
N ASN A 262 11.28 26.19 -1.76
CA ASN A 262 11.20 27.16 -2.86
C ASN A 262 11.09 26.51 -4.26
N VAL A 263 10.47 25.33 -4.34
CA VAL A 263 10.19 24.62 -5.58
C VAL A 263 8.71 24.34 -5.67
N ALA A 264 8.17 24.40 -6.89
CA ALA A 264 6.77 24.06 -7.09
C ALA A 264 6.60 22.55 -7.25
N PHE A 265 5.43 22.07 -6.88
CA PHE A 265 4.99 20.70 -7.10
C PHE A 265 3.88 20.68 -8.14
N THR A 266 3.77 19.56 -8.85
CA THR A 266 2.60 19.20 -9.63
C THR A 266 1.85 18.13 -8.87
N VAL A 267 0.57 18.36 -8.60
CA VAL A 267 -0.28 17.41 -7.89
C VAL A 267 -1.34 16.90 -8.85
N CYS A 268 -1.45 15.59 -9.00
CA CYS A 268 -2.44 14.96 -9.87
C CYS A 268 -3.44 14.15 -9.04
N PHE A 269 -4.71 14.15 -9.43
CA PHE A 269 -5.80 13.44 -8.77
C PHE A 269 -6.53 12.52 -9.77
N SER A 270 -6.94 11.34 -9.30
CA SER A 270 -7.79 10.41 -10.03
C SER A 270 -8.62 9.52 -9.08
N ARG A 271 -9.79 9.09 -9.53
CA ARG A 271 -10.61 8.06 -8.85
C ARG A 271 -10.42 6.66 -9.43
N LYS A 272 -9.69 6.53 -10.54
CA LYS A 272 -9.52 5.26 -11.27
C LYS A 272 -8.07 4.86 -11.48
N ILE A 273 -7.18 5.84 -11.66
CA ILE A 273 -5.77 5.59 -11.97
C ILE A 273 -4.95 5.68 -10.69
N ALA A 274 -4.50 4.53 -10.18
CA ALA A 274 -3.72 4.46 -8.94
C ALA A 274 -2.39 5.24 -9.02
N LEU A 275 -1.74 5.18 -10.18
CA LEU A 275 -0.49 5.89 -10.48
C LEU A 275 -0.74 7.07 -11.42
N THR A 276 -1.55 8.03 -10.97
CA THR A 276 -1.80 9.30 -11.69
C THR A 276 -0.57 10.20 -11.59
N PHE A 277 -0.07 10.75 -12.69
CA PHE A 277 1.07 11.65 -12.72
C PHE A 277 1.09 12.46 -14.02
N ARG A 278 1.73 13.63 -13.99
CA ARG A 278 1.85 14.47 -15.18
C ARG A 278 3.06 14.04 -16.00
N ASN A 279 2.80 13.54 -17.20
CA ASN A 279 3.83 13.38 -18.22
C ASN A 279 3.82 14.58 -19.17
N GLU A 280 4.88 15.38 -19.14
CA GLU A 280 4.99 16.62 -19.92
C GLU A 280 4.91 16.40 -21.45
N THR A 281 5.17 15.19 -21.91
CA THR A 281 5.18 14.84 -23.35
C THR A 281 3.88 14.25 -23.87
N SER A 282 2.94 13.88 -22.99
CA SER A 282 1.68 13.25 -23.38
C SER A 282 0.48 14.11 -23.02
N ARG A 283 -0.63 13.88 -23.73
CA ARG A 283 -1.92 14.45 -23.35
C ARG A 283 -2.36 13.89 -22.00
N TYR A 284 -3.19 14.64 -21.28
CA TYR A 284 -3.86 14.16 -20.07
C TYR A 284 -4.58 12.85 -20.34
N ARG A 285 -4.43 11.90 -19.41
CA ARG A 285 -5.23 10.69 -19.42
C ARG A 285 -6.68 11.08 -19.09
N LEU A 286 -7.63 10.34 -19.65
CA LEU A 286 -9.03 10.44 -19.24
C LEU A 286 -9.10 10.10 -17.73
N ASP A 287 -9.86 10.86 -16.95
CA ASP A 287 -10.01 10.73 -15.49
C ASP A 287 -8.78 11.13 -14.64
N GLU A 288 -7.93 12.02 -15.16
CA GLU A 288 -6.80 12.62 -14.45
C GLU A 288 -6.89 14.16 -14.48
N THR A 289 -6.69 14.80 -13.32
CA THR A 289 -6.60 16.26 -13.20
C THR A 289 -5.32 16.63 -12.48
N CYS A 290 -4.52 17.53 -13.05
CA CYS A 290 -3.25 17.95 -12.45
C CYS A 290 -3.17 19.47 -12.32
N GLU A 291 -2.73 19.94 -11.17
CA GLU A 291 -2.56 21.35 -10.85
C GLU A 291 -1.18 21.60 -10.23
N SER A 292 -0.71 22.85 -10.30
CA SER A 292 0.62 23.22 -9.79
C SER A 292 0.53 24.10 -8.56
N THR A 293 1.43 23.87 -7.60
CA THR A 293 1.59 24.71 -6.40
C THR A 293 2.46 25.96 -6.64
N ALA A 294 2.75 26.32 -7.90
CA ALA A 294 3.60 27.47 -8.24
C ALA A 294 3.01 28.81 -7.76
N LEU A 295 1.69 28.89 -7.61
CA LEU A 295 0.98 30.08 -7.11
C LEU A 295 0.66 30.03 -5.61
N GLY A 296 1.10 28.98 -4.91
CA GLY A 296 0.83 28.76 -3.49
C GLY A 296 0.30 27.36 -3.19
N ALA A 297 -0.33 27.22 -2.02
CA ALA A 297 -0.94 25.96 -1.61
C ALA A 297 -2.07 25.55 -2.57
N LEU A 298 -2.14 24.25 -2.86
CA LEU A 298 -3.20 23.66 -3.66
C LEU A 298 -4.22 23.00 -2.74
N SER A 299 -5.50 23.36 -2.87
CA SER A 299 -6.60 22.75 -2.12
C SER A 299 -7.55 22.01 -3.06
N TYR A 300 -7.80 20.75 -2.77
CA TYR A 300 -8.75 19.89 -3.48
C TYR A 300 -9.99 19.66 -2.60
N ASP A 301 -11.16 20.06 -3.10
CA ASP A 301 -12.42 19.96 -2.36
C ASP A 301 -12.93 18.50 -2.33
N LEU A 302 -13.23 18.02 -1.13
CA LEU A 302 -13.73 16.68 -0.83
C LEU A 302 -15.16 16.71 -0.26
N THR A 303 -15.80 17.88 -0.21
CA THR A 303 -17.14 18.10 0.36
C THR A 303 -18.17 17.15 -0.25
N ASP A 304 -18.09 16.95 -1.57
CA ASP A 304 -19.04 16.20 -2.39
C ASP A 304 -18.45 14.91 -2.98
N ALA A 305 -17.30 14.46 -2.45
CA ALA A 305 -16.47 13.38 -2.99
C ALA A 305 -17.18 12.04 -3.29
N CYS A 306 -18.24 11.71 -2.56
CA CYS A 306 -18.98 10.46 -2.71
C CYS A 306 -20.50 10.65 -2.93
N MET A 307 -20.96 11.84 -3.36
CA MET A 307 -22.41 12.09 -3.50
C MET A 307 -23.09 11.27 -4.60
N ASP A 308 -22.40 10.96 -5.69
CA ASP A 308 -23.01 10.26 -6.84
C ASP A 308 -22.91 8.72 -6.73
N TYR A 309 -22.44 8.22 -5.58
CA TYR A 309 -22.15 6.81 -5.32
C TYR A 309 -23.17 6.17 -4.37
N ASP A 310 -24.45 6.49 -4.55
CA ASP A 310 -25.53 5.96 -3.69
C ASP A 310 -25.78 4.45 -3.90
N TRP A 311 -25.51 3.93 -5.10
CA TRP A 311 -25.78 2.52 -5.49
C TRP A 311 -24.52 1.72 -5.84
N GLU A 312 -23.36 2.36 -5.90
CA GLU A 312 -22.06 1.75 -6.17
C GLU A 312 -21.06 2.13 -5.07
N PRO A 313 -20.09 1.27 -4.74
CA PRO A 313 -19.08 1.62 -3.75
C PRO A 313 -18.26 2.82 -4.22
N CYS A 314 -18.23 3.89 -3.41
CA CYS A 314 -17.44 5.07 -3.70
C CYS A 314 -15.95 4.68 -3.85
N PRO A 315 -15.29 5.02 -4.97
CA PRO A 315 -13.91 4.67 -5.20
C PRO A 315 -12.96 5.53 -4.35
N PRO A 316 -11.78 4.99 -3.98
CA PRO A 316 -10.76 5.77 -3.30
C PRO A 316 -10.29 6.95 -4.16
N LEU A 317 -9.71 7.95 -3.51
CA LEU A 317 -8.99 9.03 -4.17
C LEU A 317 -7.51 8.65 -4.25
N TYR A 318 -7.01 8.53 -5.48
CA TYR A 318 -5.58 8.45 -5.75
C TYR A 318 -5.06 9.83 -6.09
N PHE A 319 -3.90 10.15 -5.56
CA PHE A 319 -3.21 11.37 -5.95
C PHE A 319 -1.71 11.18 -5.90
N SER A 320 -1.00 12.03 -6.63
CA SER A 320 0.45 12.07 -6.59
C SER A 320 0.94 13.49 -6.37
N VAL A 321 2.11 13.60 -5.75
CA VAL A 321 2.84 14.86 -5.60
C VAL A 321 4.19 14.69 -6.29
N GLN A 322 4.36 15.39 -7.40
CA GLN A 322 5.57 15.38 -8.22
C GLN A 322 6.34 16.67 -7.97
N SER A 323 7.60 16.53 -7.55
CA SER A 323 8.51 17.67 -7.45
C SER A 323 9.03 18.06 -8.84
N GLN A 324 9.31 19.35 -9.03
CA GLN A 324 10.05 19.80 -10.21
C GLN A 324 11.44 19.15 -10.25
N SER A 325 11.96 18.91 -11.45
CA SER A 325 13.28 18.29 -11.68
C SER A 325 14.45 19.25 -11.49
N PHE A 326 14.18 20.54 -11.26
CA PHE A 326 15.15 21.60 -11.09
C PHE A 326 14.71 22.56 -9.99
N GLY A 327 15.67 23.26 -9.41
CA GLY A 327 15.45 24.26 -8.37
C GLY A 327 16.50 24.17 -7.27
N ASP A 328 16.63 25.25 -6.49
CA ASP A 328 17.52 25.29 -5.34
C ASP A 328 16.75 24.81 -4.10
N VAL A 329 17.06 23.59 -3.67
CA VAL A 329 16.55 22.99 -2.43
C VAL A 329 17.69 22.72 -1.47
N SER A 330 17.42 22.99 -0.19
CA SER A 330 18.31 22.67 0.91
C SER A 330 17.45 22.19 2.04
N CYS A 331 17.50 20.89 2.31
CA CYS A 331 16.86 20.32 3.47
C CYS A 331 17.85 20.18 4.63
N THR A 332 17.48 20.73 5.78
CA THR A 332 18.26 20.71 7.02
C THR A 332 17.58 19.94 8.14
N GLN A 333 16.38 19.41 7.88
CA GLN A 333 15.62 18.60 8.83
C GLN A 333 16.27 17.22 8.98
N PRO A 334 16.26 16.61 10.18
CA PRO A 334 16.80 15.26 10.37
C PRO A 334 16.06 14.19 9.56
N GLU A 335 14.78 14.44 9.22
CA GLU A 335 13.95 13.56 8.40
C GLU A 335 14.42 13.44 6.95
N CYS A 336 15.23 14.39 6.48
CA CYS A 336 15.74 14.40 5.11
C CYS A 336 16.86 13.39 4.91
N GLN A 337 16.70 12.56 3.90
CA GLN A 337 17.66 11.52 3.54
C GLN A 337 18.85 12.10 2.79
N THR A 338 18.60 13.14 2.00
CA THR A 338 19.64 13.87 1.27
C THR A 338 19.38 15.39 1.37
N PRO A 339 20.43 16.22 1.31
CA PRO A 339 20.29 17.68 1.47
C PRO A 339 19.52 18.34 0.32
N ASP A 340 19.31 17.64 -0.80
CA ASP A 340 18.61 18.08 -2.00
C ASP A 340 17.13 17.61 -2.06
N GLU A 341 16.53 17.27 -0.93
CA GLU A 341 15.11 16.93 -0.87
C GLU A 341 14.22 18.17 -0.78
N ALA A 342 13.16 18.16 -1.59
CA ALA A 342 12.08 19.12 -1.53
C ALA A 342 11.05 18.68 -0.47
N GLN A 343 10.51 19.66 0.25
CA GLN A 343 9.55 19.46 1.34
C GLN A 343 8.19 20.05 0.99
N TYR A 344 7.13 19.34 1.36
CA TYR A 344 5.76 19.82 1.34
C TYR A 344 4.99 19.26 2.53
N THR A 345 3.94 19.98 2.92
CA THR A 345 2.99 19.53 3.93
C THR A 345 1.70 19.08 3.24
N LEU A 346 1.30 17.84 3.52
CA LEU A 346 -0.02 17.33 3.18
C LEU A 346 -0.95 17.56 4.37
N SER A 347 -2.07 18.24 4.15
CA SER A 347 -3.06 18.48 5.19
C SER A 347 -4.43 17.97 4.79
N LEU A 348 -5.15 17.39 5.75
CA LEU A 348 -6.51 16.92 5.61
C LEU A 348 -7.38 17.60 6.65
N ASN A 349 -8.50 18.17 6.20
CA ASN A 349 -9.43 18.85 7.08
C ASN A 349 -10.80 18.19 7.07
N ASN A 350 -11.39 18.02 8.25
CA ASN A 350 -12.77 17.56 8.45
C ASN A 350 -13.14 16.24 7.72
N LEU A 351 -12.19 15.32 7.60
CA LEU A 351 -12.47 13.96 7.13
C LEU A 351 -13.47 13.28 8.08
N GLY A 352 -14.32 12.44 7.49
CA GLY A 352 -15.29 11.62 8.22
C GLY A 352 -14.74 10.23 8.52
N CYS A 353 -15.64 9.40 9.03
CA CYS A 353 -15.45 7.98 9.25
C CYS A 353 -16.77 7.27 9.02
N SER A 354 -16.73 6.20 8.22
CA SER A 354 -17.77 5.20 8.18
C SER A 354 -17.19 3.88 8.63
N SER A 355 -17.90 3.17 9.49
CA SER A 355 -17.58 1.78 9.77
C SER A 355 -17.66 0.96 8.48
N ALA A 356 -16.61 0.22 8.12
CA ALA A 356 -16.59 -0.70 6.99
C ALA A 356 -17.68 -1.80 7.06
N SER A 357 -18.32 -1.95 8.23
CA SER A 357 -19.47 -2.82 8.49
C SER A 357 -20.82 -2.30 7.97
N VAL A 358 -20.86 -1.12 7.34
CA VAL A 358 -22.07 -0.58 6.67
C VAL A 358 -21.91 -0.71 5.14
N LEU A 359 -21.43 -1.87 4.69
CA LEU A 359 -22.01 -2.45 3.47
C LEU A 359 -23.30 -3.13 3.94
N GLU A 360 -24.37 -2.34 4.05
CA GLU A 360 -25.68 -2.86 4.34
C GLU A 360 -25.99 -3.98 3.35
N ILE A 361 -26.27 -5.16 3.92
CA ILE A 361 -26.86 -6.30 3.26
C ILE A 361 -28.28 -5.89 2.83
N ALA A 362 -28.40 -5.04 1.83
CA ALA A 362 -29.69 -4.60 1.30
C ALA A 362 -30.27 -5.60 0.29
N SER A 363 -29.58 -6.71 -0.03
CA SER A 363 -29.99 -7.64 -1.09
C SER A 363 -30.55 -8.99 -0.64
N LEU A 364 -30.48 -9.36 0.65
CA LEU A 364 -31.06 -10.63 1.13
C LEU A 364 -32.47 -10.49 1.74
N GLY A 365 -32.86 -9.29 2.19
CA GLY A 365 -34.21 -9.04 2.73
C GLY A 365 -35.33 -8.96 1.69
N MET A 366 -35.01 -8.55 0.44
CA MET A 366 -36.00 -8.40 -0.64
C MET A 366 -36.38 -9.73 -1.31
N ILE A 367 -35.52 -10.75 -1.25
CA ILE A 367 -35.81 -12.07 -1.85
C ILE A 367 -36.77 -12.88 -0.97
N LEU A 368 -36.74 -12.71 0.35
CA LEU A 368 -37.64 -13.43 1.26
C LEU A 368 -39.09 -12.92 1.18
N LEU A 369 -39.30 -11.62 0.93
CA LEU A 369 -40.65 -11.04 0.79
C LEU A 369 -41.33 -11.43 -0.53
N VAL A 370 -40.56 -11.62 -1.61
CA VAL A 370 -41.11 -12.09 -2.91
C VAL A 370 -41.46 -13.59 -2.85
N MET A 371 -40.68 -14.40 -2.13
CA MET A 371 -40.96 -15.83 -1.96
C MET A 371 -42.15 -16.10 -1.02
N VAL A 372 -42.33 -15.29 0.03
CA VAL A 372 -43.50 -15.41 0.93
C VAL A 372 -44.76 -14.80 0.31
N GLY A 373 -44.64 -13.73 -0.48
CA GLY A 373 -45.77 -13.13 -1.21
C GLY A 373 -46.29 -14.00 -2.37
N GLY A 374 -45.42 -14.79 -3.01
CA GLY A 374 -45.79 -15.73 -4.08
C GLY A 374 -46.50 -17.00 -3.61
N LEU A 375 -46.42 -17.33 -2.31
CA LEU A 375 -47.09 -18.51 -1.72
C LEU A 375 -48.51 -18.23 -1.21
N PHE A 376 -48.96 -16.96 -1.24
CA PHE A 376 -50.34 -16.57 -0.86
C PHE A 376 -51.25 -16.23 -2.05
N PHE A 377 -50.74 -16.31 -3.27
CA PHE A 377 -51.54 -16.27 -4.51
C PHE A 377 -51.22 -17.50 -5.37
N GLY A 378 -51.72 -18.65 -4.91
CA GLY A 378 -51.76 -19.92 -5.64
C GLY A 378 -53.06 -20.64 -5.35
#